data_AF-A0A9D0ZJB6-F1
#
_entry.id   AF-A0A9D0ZJB6-F1
#
_cell.length_a   1.000
_cell.length_b   1.000
_cell.length_c   1.000
_cell.angle_alpha   90.00
_cell.angle_beta   90.00
_cell.angle_gamma   90.00
#
_symmetry.space_group_name_H-M   'P 1'
#
loop_
_entity.id
_entity.type
_entity.pdbx_description
1 polymer ?
#
loop_
_entity_poly.entity_id
_entity_poly.type
_entity_poly.pdbx_seq_one_letter_code
_entity_poly.pdbx_strand_id
1 'polypeptide(L)'
;MAKLKRAVSCLLAAVMLLGMCMLVPAVSAAETADGLVYEETEEGIIITGYVGVGGDVVIPEEINSKAVIGIQKYAFRVSEVPAADNITSIVIPDSVTSIAGTGLFRGCSQLRSVTFPENAVIDSTASMFRDCTALESITIPKSCTEIGNAMFQNCISLIEVLFPDGITILLIGLLAFQKTAICEIDLPEDLERIDSQAFEDCTNLTDITIYDKVTSIPTSAFKNIPKEQLTIHGIAGSYANTFATTNGYAFEVVQTGDDLITTYLQA
;
A
#
# COMPACT_ATOMS: atom_id res chain seq x y z
N MET A 1 69.90 -35.48 19.50
CA MET A 1 68.48 -35.54 19.07
C MET A 1 67.63 -34.44 19.73
N ALA A 2 68.11 -33.18 19.75
CA ALA A 2 67.38 -32.06 20.40
C ALA A 2 67.13 -30.86 19.46
N LYS A 3 67.64 -30.88 18.21
CA LYS A 3 67.42 -29.80 17.22
C LYS A 3 66.33 -30.10 16.19
N LEU A 4 65.74 -31.30 16.20
CA LEU A 4 64.63 -31.67 15.28
C LEU A 4 63.23 -31.52 15.90
N LYS A 5 63.12 -31.32 17.23
CA LYS A 5 61.82 -31.13 17.90
C LYS A 5 61.29 -29.69 17.90
N ARG A 6 62.12 -28.68 17.59
CA ARG A 6 61.69 -27.26 17.55
C ARG A 6 61.11 -26.81 16.21
N ALA A 7 61.38 -27.53 15.12
CA ALA A 7 60.80 -27.20 13.80
C ALA A 7 59.37 -27.76 13.63
N VAL A 8 59.00 -28.80 14.38
CA VAL A 8 57.64 -29.39 14.30
C VAL A 8 56.62 -28.59 15.14
N SER A 9 57.06 -27.87 16.19
CA SER A 9 56.17 -27.08 17.05
C SER A 9 55.72 -25.74 16.43
N CYS A 10 56.45 -25.19 15.46
CA CYS A 10 56.03 -23.98 14.75
C CYS A 10 55.21 -24.27 13.48
N LEU A 11 55.30 -25.47 12.90
CA LEU A 11 54.46 -25.85 11.77
C LEU A 11 53.02 -26.20 12.20
N LEU A 12 52.83 -26.68 13.44
CA LEU A 12 51.48 -26.93 13.99
C LEU A 12 50.73 -25.65 14.41
N ALA A 13 51.45 -24.54 14.64
CA ALA A 13 50.83 -23.24 14.91
C ALA A 13 50.40 -22.50 13.62
N ALA A 14 50.96 -22.86 12.46
CA ALA A 14 50.57 -22.29 11.17
C ALA A 14 49.44 -23.07 10.46
N VAL A 15 49.18 -24.32 10.86
CA VAL A 15 48.06 -25.14 10.31
C VAL A 15 46.77 -25.00 11.14
N MET A 16 46.84 -24.50 12.38
CA MET A 16 45.64 -24.08 13.15
C MET A 16 45.28 -22.60 12.99
N LEU A 17 45.65 -21.98 11.86
CA LEU A 17 45.15 -20.67 11.44
C LEU A 17 44.39 -20.73 10.10
N LEU A 18 43.87 -21.92 9.75
CA LEU A 18 43.04 -22.18 8.56
C LEU A 18 41.67 -22.78 8.90
N GLY A 19 41.27 -22.77 10.19
CA GLY A 19 40.09 -23.47 10.70
C GLY A 19 38.99 -22.59 11.31
N MET A 20 39.03 -21.28 11.09
CA MET A 20 37.86 -20.41 11.27
C MET A 20 37.76 -19.56 10.01
N CYS A 21 37.45 -20.21 8.90
CA CYS A 21 36.63 -19.56 7.90
C CYS A 21 35.39 -19.15 8.69
N MET A 22 35.32 -17.87 9.08
CA MET A 22 34.04 -17.32 9.47
C MET A 22 33.14 -17.69 8.30
N LEU A 23 32.16 -18.57 8.54
CA LEU A 23 30.94 -18.47 7.79
C LEU A 23 30.44 -17.06 8.07
N VAL A 24 30.98 -16.08 7.34
CA VAL A 24 30.12 -15.06 6.79
C VAL A 24 29.11 -15.92 6.05
N PRO A 25 27.83 -15.99 6.49
CA PRO A 25 26.84 -16.59 5.61
C PRO A 25 27.08 -15.89 4.29
N ALA A 26 27.44 -16.68 3.26
CA ALA A 26 27.47 -16.14 1.92
C ALA A 26 26.08 -15.52 1.79
N VAL A 27 26.02 -14.19 1.73
CA VAL A 27 24.81 -13.53 1.27
C VAL A 27 24.65 -14.12 -0.10
N SER A 28 23.73 -15.08 -0.23
CA SER A 28 23.46 -15.71 -1.51
C SER A 28 23.21 -14.56 -2.47
N ALA A 29 23.90 -14.56 -3.61
CA ALA A 29 23.59 -13.59 -4.64
C ALA A 29 22.08 -13.67 -4.89
N ALA A 30 21.39 -12.55 -4.78
CA ALA A 30 19.95 -12.53 -4.96
C ALA A 30 19.63 -13.08 -6.36
N GLU A 31 18.74 -14.06 -6.43
CA GLU A 31 18.42 -14.70 -7.69
C GLU A 31 17.48 -13.81 -8.51
N THR A 32 17.58 -13.89 -9.83
CA THR A 32 16.77 -13.06 -10.72
C THR A 32 16.09 -13.87 -11.82
N ALA A 33 14.80 -13.63 -12.05
CA ALA A 33 14.03 -14.15 -13.16
C ALA A 33 13.18 -13.02 -13.75
N ASP A 34 13.33 -12.73 -15.04
CA ASP A 34 12.62 -11.65 -15.75
C ASP A 34 12.68 -10.28 -15.06
N GLY A 35 13.81 -10.01 -14.42
CA GLY A 35 14.05 -8.78 -13.67
C GLY A 35 13.46 -8.78 -12.26
N LEU A 36 12.74 -9.82 -11.82
CA LEU A 36 12.33 -9.97 -10.43
C LEU A 36 13.50 -10.50 -9.62
N VAL A 37 13.77 -9.88 -8.48
CA VAL A 37 14.71 -10.37 -7.47
C VAL A 37 13.93 -11.18 -6.45
N TYR A 38 14.39 -12.38 -6.10
CA TYR A 38 13.62 -13.28 -5.25
C TYR A 38 14.50 -14.10 -4.30
N GLU A 39 13.84 -14.64 -3.28
CA GLU A 39 14.39 -15.61 -2.34
C GLU A 39 13.55 -16.90 -2.39
N GLU A 40 14.23 -18.04 -2.45
CA GLU A 40 13.60 -19.35 -2.38
C GLU A 40 13.51 -19.82 -0.92
N THR A 41 12.30 -20.19 -0.50
CA THR A 41 12.03 -20.77 0.83
C THR A 41 11.59 -22.24 0.71
N GLU A 42 11.37 -22.89 1.86
CA GLU A 42 10.75 -24.22 1.90
C GLU A 42 9.30 -24.19 1.38
N GLU A 43 8.58 -23.09 1.58
CA GLU A 43 7.15 -22.94 1.25
C GLU A 43 6.92 -22.45 -0.19
N GLY A 44 7.86 -21.70 -0.76
CA GLY A 44 7.75 -21.13 -2.10
C GLY A 44 8.73 -19.99 -2.35
N ILE A 45 8.47 -19.23 -3.40
CA ILE A 45 9.29 -18.09 -3.82
C ILE A 45 8.70 -16.79 -3.26
N ILE A 46 9.57 -15.93 -2.74
CA ILE A 46 9.21 -14.60 -2.25
C ILE A 46 9.93 -13.56 -3.10
N ILE A 47 9.18 -12.64 -3.73
CA ILE A 47 9.74 -11.51 -4.47
C ILE A 47 10.25 -10.47 -3.48
N THR A 48 11.53 -10.12 -3.59
CA THR A 48 12.22 -9.19 -2.69
C THR A 48 12.64 -7.89 -3.38
N GLY A 49 12.59 -7.86 -4.71
CA GLY A 49 13.00 -6.70 -5.48
C GLY A 49 12.64 -6.79 -6.95
N TYR A 50 12.98 -5.73 -7.68
CA TYR A 50 12.91 -5.67 -9.13
C TYR A 50 14.21 -5.04 -9.64
N VAL A 51 14.68 -5.44 -10.80
CA VAL A 51 15.85 -4.90 -11.53
C VAL A 51 15.62 -4.97 -13.05
N GLY A 52 14.38 -5.28 -13.47
CA GLY A 52 13.99 -5.34 -14.87
C GLY A 52 13.93 -3.96 -15.52
N VAL A 53 13.56 -3.94 -16.80
CA VAL A 53 13.58 -2.72 -17.63
C VAL A 53 12.35 -1.80 -17.45
N GLY A 54 11.32 -2.26 -16.73
CA GLY A 54 10.01 -1.62 -16.62
C GLY A 54 9.02 -2.08 -17.68
N GLY A 55 8.02 -1.24 -17.98
CA GLY A 55 6.88 -1.57 -18.82
C GLY A 55 5.82 -2.36 -18.05
N ASP A 56 5.15 -3.27 -18.74
CA ASP A 56 4.14 -4.13 -18.15
C ASP A 56 4.82 -5.33 -17.48
N VAL A 57 4.68 -5.44 -16.16
CA VAL A 57 5.29 -6.49 -15.35
C VAL A 57 4.23 -7.50 -14.94
N VAL A 58 4.45 -8.76 -15.29
CA VAL A 58 3.61 -9.88 -14.83
C VAL A 58 4.46 -10.72 -13.89
N ILE A 59 4.04 -10.81 -12.62
CA ILE A 59 4.69 -11.74 -11.68
C ILE A 59 4.28 -13.16 -12.10
N PRO A 60 5.23 -14.08 -12.33
CA PRO A 60 4.91 -15.44 -12.72
C PRO A 60 4.30 -16.21 -11.55
N GLU A 61 3.45 -17.20 -11.85
CA GLU A 61 2.91 -18.10 -10.82
C GLU A 61 3.99 -18.97 -10.18
N GLU A 62 5.04 -19.30 -10.93
CA GLU A 62 6.15 -20.14 -10.48
C GLU A 62 7.50 -19.61 -10.97
N ILE A 63 8.53 -19.79 -10.15
CA ILE A 63 9.94 -19.64 -10.53
C ILE A 63 10.64 -20.94 -10.13
N ASN A 64 11.39 -21.55 -11.06
CA ASN A 64 12.09 -22.82 -10.84
C ASN A 64 11.18 -23.97 -10.33
N SER A 65 9.95 -24.06 -10.84
CA SER A 65 8.93 -25.05 -10.41
C SER A 65 8.46 -24.90 -8.95
N LYS A 66 8.66 -23.73 -8.35
CA LYS A 66 8.11 -23.36 -7.04
C LYS A 66 7.19 -22.17 -7.18
N ALA A 67 6.03 -22.24 -6.53
CA ALA A 67 5.03 -21.18 -6.55
C ALA A 67 5.59 -19.87 -5.99
N VAL A 68 5.27 -18.74 -6.64
CA VAL A 68 5.50 -17.40 -6.08
C VAL A 68 4.38 -17.10 -5.10
N ILE A 69 4.70 -17.12 -3.82
CA ILE A 69 3.72 -17.09 -2.72
C ILE A 69 3.66 -15.74 -2.01
N GLY A 70 4.67 -14.88 -2.17
CA GLY A 70 4.68 -13.60 -1.47
C GLY A 70 5.55 -12.52 -2.09
N ILE A 71 5.31 -11.29 -1.64
CA ILE A 71 6.03 -10.08 -2.06
C ILE A 71 6.42 -9.28 -0.81
N GLN A 72 7.71 -8.97 -0.67
CA GLN A 72 8.21 -8.18 0.44
C GLN A 72 7.95 -6.67 0.25
N LYS A 73 7.98 -5.95 1.37
CA LYS A 73 7.96 -4.49 1.40
C LYS A 73 9.05 -3.93 0.51
N TYR A 74 8.74 -2.80 -0.12
CA TYR A 74 9.66 -2.06 -0.99
C TYR A 74 10.16 -2.80 -2.25
N ALA A 75 9.66 -3.99 -2.59
CA ALA A 75 10.16 -4.77 -3.72
C ALA A 75 10.18 -4.01 -5.06
N PHE A 76 9.27 -3.04 -5.25
CA PHE A 76 9.21 -2.18 -6.44
C PHE A 76 9.43 -0.69 -6.12
N ARG A 77 10.00 -0.36 -4.95
CA ARG A 77 10.22 1.03 -4.55
C ARG A 77 11.36 1.67 -5.34
N VAL A 78 11.13 2.85 -5.92
CA VAL A 78 12.11 3.50 -6.81
C VAL A 78 13.42 3.90 -6.12
N SER A 79 13.39 4.30 -4.84
CA SER A 79 14.65 4.62 -4.14
C SER A 79 15.54 3.41 -3.85
N GLU A 80 14.98 2.20 -3.91
CA GLU A 80 15.71 0.95 -3.79
C GLU A 80 16.01 0.35 -5.17
N VAL A 81 15.15 0.65 -6.15
CA VAL A 81 15.19 0.17 -7.53
C VAL A 81 14.90 1.32 -8.51
N PRO A 82 15.92 2.04 -9.02
CA PRO A 82 15.69 3.14 -9.97
C PRO A 82 14.92 2.73 -11.23
N ALA A 83 15.05 1.48 -11.68
CA ALA A 83 14.36 0.97 -12.86
C ALA A 83 12.85 0.74 -12.66
N ALA A 84 12.37 0.67 -11.42
CA ALA A 84 10.94 0.52 -11.12
C ALA A 84 10.12 1.75 -11.54
N ASP A 85 10.78 2.89 -11.76
CA ASP A 85 10.13 4.11 -12.27
C ASP A 85 9.59 3.94 -13.69
N ASN A 86 10.09 2.96 -14.44
CA ASN A 86 9.62 2.65 -15.79
C ASN A 86 8.43 1.69 -15.82
N ILE A 87 7.97 1.16 -14.68
CA ILE A 87 6.84 0.23 -14.63
C ILE A 87 5.54 0.97 -14.95
N THR A 88 4.78 0.47 -15.92
CA THR A 88 3.50 1.05 -16.34
C THR A 88 2.30 0.29 -15.80
N SER A 89 2.42 -1.03 -15.68
CA SER A 89 1.39 -1.88 -15.07
C SER A 89 2.00 -3.07 -14.35
N ILE A 90 1.31 -3.59 -13.33
CA ILE A 90 1.71 -4.79 -12.60
C ILE A 90 0.54 -5.74 -12.47
N VAL A 91 0.75 -7.01 -12.83
CA VAL A 91 -0.18 -8.11 -12.58
C VAL A 91 0.42 -9.06 -11.55
N ILE A 92 -0.26 -9.19 -10.42
CA ILE A 92 0.12 -10.09 -9.32
C ILE A 92 -0.82 -11.31 -9.37
N PRO A 93 -0.31 -12.54 -9.58
CA PRO A 93 -1.15 -13.73 -9.77
C PRO A 93 -1.69 -14.27 -8.44
N ASP A 94 -2.73 -15.10 -8.51
CA ASP A 94 -3.40 -15.71 -7.34
C ASP A 94 -2.52 -16.69 -6.56
N SER A 95 -1.38 -17.13 -7.12
CA SER A 95 -0.37 -17.87 -6.37
C SER A 95 0.21 -17.05 -5.21
N VAL A 96 0.22 -15.72 -5.33
CA VAL A 96 0.69 -14.79 -4.30
C VAL A 96 -0.38 -14.67 -3.23
N THR A 97 -0.07 -15.16 -2.03
CA THR A 97 -1.00 -15.21 -0.90
C THR A 97 -0.67 -14.17 0.18
N SER A 98 0.55 -13.61 0.16
CA SER A 98 1.02 -12.65 1.17
C SER A 98 1.76 -11.47 0.55
N ILE A 99 1.29 -10.26 0.81
CA ILE A 99 1.89 -9.02 0.30
C ILE A 99 2.22 -8.09 1.47
N ALA A 100 3.50 -7.86 1.69
CA ALA A 100 3.96 -6.82 2.61
C ALA A 100 3.89 -5.46 1.89
N GLY A 101 2.75 -4.78 2.01
CA GLY A 101 2.44 -3.62 1.18
C GLY A 101 3.18 -2.33 1.49
N THR A 102 3.93 -2.26 2.60
CA THR A 102 4.68 -1.06 3.00
C THR A 102 5.60 -0.58 1.89
N GLY A 103 5.31 0.62 1.36
CA GLY A 103 6.08 1.28 0.32
C GLY A 103 6.29 0.46 -0.95
N LEU A 104 5.45 -0.55 -1.22
CA LEU A 104 5.68 -1.57 -2.23
C LEU A 104 5.96 -0.97 -3.62
N PHE A 105 5.15 -0.01 -4.05
CA PHE A 105 5.26 0.68 -5.35
C PHE A 105 5.70 2.14 -5.19
N ARG A 106 6.25 2.52 -4.03
CA ARG A 106 6.55 3.92 -3.74
C ARG A 106 7.50 4.51 -4.78
N GLY A 107 7.05 5.60 -5.40
CA GLY A 107 7.79 6.36 -6.40
C GLY A 107 7.72 5.81 -7.81
N CYS A 108 6.96 4.74 -8.09
CA CYS A 108 6.75 4.26 -9.46
C CYS A 108 5.92 5.29 -10.23
N SER A 109 6.56 6.35 -10.71
CA SER A 109 5.86 7.57 -11.17
C SER A 109 5.04 7.34 -12.44
N GLN A 110 5.40 6.31 -13.22
CA GLN A 110 4.76 5.90 -14.46
C GLN A 110 3.71 4.79 -14.29
N LEU A 111 3.51 4.27 -13.07
CA LEU A 111 2.58 3.19 -12.78
C LEU A 111 1.13 3.67 -12.93
N ARG A 112 0.38 3.03 -13.83
CA ARG A 112 -1.01 3.39 -14.15
C ARG A 112 -2.03 2.41 -13.58
N SER A 113 -1.64 1.15 -13.37
CA SER A 113 -2.57 0.12 -12.90
C SER A 113 -1.84 -1.01 -12.17
N VAL A 114 -2.48 -1.55 -11.13
CA VAL A 114 -2.06 -2.78 -10.46
C VAL A 114 -3.26 -3.71 -10.34
N THR A 115 -3.08 -4.96 -10.74
CA THR A 115 -4.04 -6.03 -10.49
C THR A 115 -3.55 -6.86 -9.32
N PHE A 116 -4.30 -6.83 -8.22
CA PHE A 116 -4.06 -7.66 -7.05
C PHE A 116 -4.77 -9.00 -7.16
N PRO A 117 -4.22 -10.07 -6.56
CA PRO A 117 -4.91 -11.35 -6.43
C PRO A 117 -6.11 -11.22 -5.49
N GLU A 118 -7.14 -12.05 -5.70
CA GLU A 118 -8.40 -11.91 -4.96
C GLU A 118 -8.24 -12.22 -3.46
N ASN A 119 -7.35 -13.17 -3.13
CA ASN A 119 -7.25 -13.76 -1.79
C ASN A 119 -5.93 -13.44 -1.05
N ALA A 120 -5.07 -12.57 -1.58
CA ALA A 120 -3.86 -12.22 -0.85
C ALA A 120 -4.19 -11.46 0.43
N VAL A 121 -3.42 -11.74 1.48
CA VAL A 121 -3.41 -10.95 2.70
C VAL A 121 -2.41 -9.81 2.55
N ILE A 122 -2.86 -8.59 2.84
CA ILE A 122 -2.02 -7.38 2.82
C ILE A 122 -1.78 -6.93 4.27
N ASP A 123 -0.54 -7.11 4.76
CA ASP A 123 -0.18 -6.88 6.17
C ASP A 123 -0.07 -5.38 6.54
N SER A 124 0.19 -4.51 5.56
CA SER A 124 0.20 -3.05 5.74
C SER A 124 0.08 -2.33 4.41
N THR A 125 -0.56 -1.16 4.39
CA THR A 125 -0.71 -0.33 3.19
C THR A 125 0.06 0.99 3.25
N ALA A 126 0.91 1.17 4.28
CA ALA A 126 1.64 2.42 4.50
C ALA A 126 2.52 2.80 3.30
N SER A 127 2.25 3.97 2.71
CA SER A 127 2.95 4.51 1.54
C SER A 127 2.98 3.60 0.31
N MET A 128 2.08 2.61 0.19
CA MET A 128 2.11 1.59 -0.86
C MET A 128 2.26 2.18 -2.26
N PHE A 129 1.49 3.23 -2.57
CA PHE A 129 1.46 3.92 -3.87
C PHE A 129 1.98 5.35 -3.80
N ARG A 130 2.63 5.75 -2.70
CA ARG A 130 3.12 7.11 -2.54
C ARG A 130 3.97 7.52 -3.75
N ASP A 131 3.74 8.72 -4.27
CA ASP A 131 4.45 9.30 -5.42
C ASP A 131 4.23 8.51 -6.75
N CYS A 132 3.18 7.67 -6.87
CA CYS A 132 2.74 7.07 -8.14
C CYS A 132 1.93 8.08 -8.97
N THR A 133 2.62 9.03 -9.60
CA THR A 133 1.99 10.21 -10.20
C THR A 133 1.09 9.93 -11.40
N ALA A 134 1.25 8.78 -12.08
CA ALA A 134 0.45 8.37 -13.24
C ALA A 134 -0.71 7.42 -12.89
N LEU A 135 -0.91 7.05 -11.62
CA LEU A 135 -2.00 6.17 -11.19
C LEU A 135 -3.32 6.94 -11.30
N GLU A 136 -4.25 6.45 -12.13
CA GLU A 136 -5.52 7.15 -12.42
C GLU A 136 -6.71 6.59 -11.61
N SER A 137 -6.79 5.27 -11.49
CA SER A 137 -7.82 4.57 -10.72
C SER A 137 -7.22 3.35 -10.02
N ILE A 138 -7.80 2.97 -8.88
CA ILE A 138 -7.39 1.77 -8.14
C ILE A 138 -8.60 1.13 -7.44
N THR A 139 -8.69 -0.20 -7.53
CA THR A 139 -9.59 -0.97 -6.67
C THR A 139 -8.83 -1.41 -5.44
N ILE A 140 -9.34 -1.06 -4.25
CA ILE A 140 -8.74 -1.48 -2.98
C ILE A 140 -8.90 -3.00 -2.83
N PRO A 141 -7.83 -3.76 -2.55
CA PRO A 141 -7.93 -5.20 -2.33
C PRO A 141 -8.85 -5.53 -1.15
N LYS A 142 -9.69 -6.56 -1.28
CA LYS A 142 -10.68 -6.97 -0.25
C LYS A 142 -10.09 -7.25 1.12
N SER A 143 -8.82 -7.65 1.20
CA SER A 143 -8.11 -7.93 2.45
C SER A 143 -7.66 -6.68 3.20
N CYS A 144 -7.66 -5.51 2.56
CA CYS A 144 -7.26 -4.27 3.22
C CYS A 144 -8.27 -3.91 4.31
N THR A 145 -7.77 -3.56 5.49
CA THR A 145 -8.57 -3.11 6.63
C THR A 145 -8.39 -1.61 6.93
N GLU A 146 -7.44 -0.97 6.25
CA GLU A 146 -7.12 0.45 6.37
C GLU A 146 -6.61 1.01 5.05
N ILE A 147 -6.85 2.31 4.84
CA ILE A 147 -6.05 3.12 3.92
C ILE A 147 -4.92 3.74 4.74
N GLY A 148 -3.76 3.11 4.70
CA GLY A 148 -2.65 3.41 5.59
C GLY A 148 -2.02 4.78 5.36
N ASN A 149 -1.10 5.15 6.26
CA ASN A 149 -0.41 6.43 6.21
C ASN A 149 0.26 6.68 4.86
N ALA A 150 -0.05 7.83 4.25
CA ALA A 150 0.47 8.28 2.98
C ALA A 150 0.29 7.28 1.82
N MET A 151 -0.69 6.35 1.90
CA MET A 151 -0.86 5.28 0.90
C MET A 151 -0.87 5.79 -0.54
N PHE A 152 -1.57 6.89 -0.81
CA PHE A 152 -1.69 7.54 -2.13
C PHE A 152 -1.16 8.99 -2.12
N GLN A 153 -0.28 9.34 -1.18
CA GLN A 153 0.29 10.68 -1.11
C GLN A 153 0.98 11.04 -2.45
N ASN A 154 0.65 12.21 -3.01
CA ASN A 154 1.13 12.70 -4.30
C ASN A 154 0.78 11.82 -5.52
N CYS A 155 -0.26 10.99 -5.45
CA CYS A 155 -0.84 10.38 -6.66
C CYS A 155 -1.67 11.43 -7.41
N ILE A 156 -1.00 12.39 -8.05
CA ILE A 156 -1.61 13.59 -8.63
C ILE A 156 -2.57 13.35 -9.80
N SER A 157 -2.60 12.13 -10.36
CA SER A 157 -3.54 11.73 -11.41
C SER A 157 -4.65 10.83 -10.89
N LEU A 158 -4.64 10.45 -9.60
CA LEU A 158 -5.62 9.53 -9.02
C LEU A 158 -6.95 10.25 -8.89
N ILE A 159 -7.90 9.88 -9.73
CA ILE A 159 -9.24 10.46 -9.80
C ILE A 159 -10.29 9.57 -9.15
N GLU A 160 -10.06 8.25 -9.10
CA GLU A 160 -11.04 7.27 -8.66
C GLU A 160 -10.43 6.22 -7.72
N VAL A 161 -11.13 5.92 -6.63
CA VAL A 161 -10.77 4.86 -5.68
C VAL A 161 -12.01 4.01 -5.47
N LEU A 162 -11.94 2.75 -5.87
CA LEU A 162 -13.07 1.83 -5.80
C LEU A 162 -12.92 0.92 -4.57
N PHE A 163 -13.98 0.88 -3.77
CA PHE A 163 -14.12 -0.02 -2.63
C PHE A 163 -15.02 -1.19 -3.04
N PRO A 164 -14.54 -2.45 -3.02
CA PRO A 164 -15.38 -3.61 -3.30
C PRO A 164 -16.55 -3.74 -2.32
N ASP A 165 -17.66 -4.30 -2.78
CA ASP A 165 -18.82 -4.60 -1.93
C ASP A 165 -18.41 -5.40 -0.67
N GLY A 166 -18.85 -4.91 0.49
CA GLY A 166 -18.58 -5.55 1.78
C GLY A 166 -17.15 -5.41 2.30
N ILE A 167 -16.32 -4.53 1.72
CA ILE A 167 -15.00 -4.22 2.30
C ILE A 167 -15.16 -3.48 3.63
N THR A 168 -14.34 -3.86 4.62
CA THR A 168 -14.28 -3.19 5.92
C THR A 168 -12.99 -2.38 6.00
N ILE A 169 -13.10 -1.06 5.95
CA ILE A 169 -11.99 -0.12 6.18
C ILE A 169 -12.29 0.66 7.46
N LEU A 170 -11.42 0.56 8.46
CA LEU A 170 -11.64 1.20 9.77
C LEU A 170 -10.95 2.56 9.89
N LEU A 171 -9.92 2.80 9.08
CA LEU A 171 -9.05 3.97 9.18
C LEU A 171 -8.65 4.52 7.81
N ILE A 172 -8.75 5.84 7.66
CA ILE A 172 -8.01 6.63 6.67
C ILE A 172 -6.85 7.34 7.38
N GLY A 173 -5.62 6.94 7.07
CA GLY A 173 -4.40 7.36 7.78
C GLY A 173 -3.91 8.77 7.45
N LEU A 174 -2.89 9.18 8.19
CA LEU A 174 -2.20 10.46 8.02
C LEU A 174 -1.71 10.61 6.57
N LEU A 175 -2.09 11.71 5.91
CA LEU A 175 -1.69 12.03 4.53
C LEU A 175 -2.15 11.02 3.46
N ALA A 176 -3.09 10.11 3.78
CA ALA A 176 -3.48 8.99 2.93
C ALA A 176 -3.73 9.35 1.46
N PHE A 177 -4.49 10.41 1.20
CA PHE A 177 -4.84 10.92 -0.12
C PHE A 177 -4.27 12.33 -0.38
N GLN A 178 -3.30 12.79 0.40
CA GLN A 178 -2.77 14.15 0.25
C GLN A 178 -2.29 14.38 -1.20
N LYS A 179 -2.72 15.49 -1.82
CA LYS A 179 -2.37 15.87 -3.20
C LYS A 179 -2.77 14.82 -4.25
N THR A 180 -3.95 14.24 -4.11
CA THR A 180 -4.58 13.44 -5.16
C THR A 180 -5.53 14.29 -6.00
N ALA A 181 -5.95 13.79 -7.16
CA ALA A 181 -6.89 14.46 -8.06
C ALA A 181 -8.34 13.98 -7.89
N ILE A 182 -8.63 13.23 -6.82
CA ILE A 182 -9.95 12.68 -6.54
C ILE A 182 -11.00 13.81 -6.55
N CYS A 183 -12.09 13.55 -7.27
CA CYS A 183 -13.19 14.50 -7.41
C CYS A 183 -14.33 14.15 -6.45
N GLU A 184 -14.62 12.86 -6.34
CA GLU A 184 -15.63 12.31 -5.44
C GLU A 184 -15.08 11.05 -4.76
N ILE A 185 -15.53 10.76 -3.53
CA ILE A 185 -15.21 9.51 -2.86
C ILE A 185 -16.33 9.10 -1.89
N ASP A 186 -16.83 7.88 -2.06
CA ASP A 186 -17.76 7.22 -1.13
C ASP A 186 -16.95 6.34 -0.19
N LEU A 187 -16.83 6.73 1.09
CA LEU A 187 -16.03 6.00 2.06
C LEU A 187 -16.81 4.80 2.61
N PRO A 188 -16.15 3.67 2.94
CA PRO A 188 -16.85 2.50 3.48
C PRO A 188 -17.67 2.80 4.74
N GLU A 189 -18.86 2.19 4.86
CA GLU A 189 -19.78 2.39 5.99
C GLU A 189 -19.18 2.01 7.37
N ASP A 190 -18.18 1.12 7.35
CA ASP A 190 -17.48 0.66 8.56
C ASP A 190 -16.41 1.65 9.07
N LEU A 191 -16.17 2.76 8.37
CA LEU A 191 -15.10 3.69 8.71
C LEU A 191 -15.30 4.32 10.09
N GLU A 192 -14.27 4.23 10.95
CA GLU A 192 -14.32 4.76 12.31
C GLU A 192 -13.55 6.08 12.46
N ARG A 193 -12.48 6.27 11.66
CA ARG A 193 -11.54 7.38 11.86
C ARG A 193 -10.91 7.90 10.57
N ILE A 194 -10.82 9.23 10.48
CA ILE A 194 -10.03 9.95 9.47
C ILE A 194 -8.92 10.71 10.20
N ASP A 195 -7.66 10.45 9.85
CA ASP A 195 -6.51 11.09 10.48
C ASP A 195 -6.17 12.46 9.84
N SER A 196 -5.24 13.18 10.49
CA SER A 196 -4.83 14.51 10.06
C SER A 196 -4.34 14.52 8.62
N GLN A 197 -4.67 15.59 7.88
CA GLN A 197 -4.19 15.83 6.51
C GLN A 197 -4.52 14.71 5.50
N ALA A 198 -5.45 13.79 5.85
CA ALA A 198 -5.82 12.66 4.99
C ALA A 198 -6.18 13.09 3.56
N PHE A 199 -6.88 14.21 3.41
CA PHE A 199 -7.29 14.80 2.13
C PHE A 199 -6.71 16.20 1.92
N GLU A 200 -5.61 16.56 2.58
CA GLU A 200 -5.00 17.88 2.38
C GLU A 200 -4.59 18.07 0.92
N ASP A 201 -4.82 19.27 0.37
CA ASP A 201 -4.52 19.62 -1.02
C ASP A 201 -5.24 18.74 -2.07
N CYS A 202 -6.34 18.04 -1.73
CA CYS A 202 -7.23 17.41 -2.72
C CYS A 202 -8.12 18.47 -3.37
N THR A 203 -7.53 19.36 -4.17
CA THR A 203 -8.20 20.58 -4.65
C THR A 203 -9.33 20.33 -5.66
N ASN A 204 -9.46 19.10 -6.16
CA ASN A 204 -10.55 18.71 -7.06
C ASN A 204 -11.74 18.09 -6.32
N LEU A 205 -11.59 17.75 -5.03
CA LEU A 205 -12.63 17.08 -4.27
C LEU A 205 -13.84 18.02 -4.09
N THR A 206 -14.98 17.62 -4.63
CA THR A 206 -16.27 18.32 -4.50
C THR A 206 -17.21 17.57 -3.58
N ASP A 207 -17.13 16.24 -3.55
CA ASP A 207 -18.08 15.40 -2.85
C ASP A 207 -17.37 14.30 -2.05
N ILE A 208 -17.76 14.14 -0.79
CA ILE A 208 -17.27 13.04 0.05
C ILE A 208 -18.40 12.51 0.92
N THR A 209 -18.62 11.20 0.88
CA THR A 209 -19.59 10.53 1.75
C THR A 209 -18.88 9.97 2.98
N ILE A 210 -19.40 10.31 4.16
CA ILE A 210 -18.89 9.89 5.47
C ILE A 210 -20.06 9.38 6.33
N TYR A 211 -20.09 8.08 6.58
CA TYR A 211 -21.16 7.42 7.33
C TYR A 211 -21.05 7.62 8.86
N ASP A 212 -22.00 7.05 9.60
CA ASP A 212 -22.28 7.36 10.99
C ASP A 212 -21.27 6.78 12.01
N LYS A 213 -20.51 5.75 11.64
CA LYS A 213 -19.48 5.14 12.51
C LYS A 213 -18.23 6.01 12.70
N VAL A 214 -18.03 7.04 11.87
CA VAL A 214 -16.89 7.94 12.03
C VAL A 214 -17.04 8.75 13.31
N THR A 215 -16.02 8.72 14.17
CA THR A 215 -16.03 9.44 15.46
C THR A 215 -14.94 10.51 15.59
N SER A 216 -14.06 10.63 14.60
CA SER A 216 -12.98 11.61 14.61
C SER A 216 -12.59 12.06 13.21
N ILE A 217 -12.62 13.38 13.03
CA ILE A 217 -12.17 14.08 11.82
C ILE A 217 -11.45 15.36 12.27
N PRO A 218 -10.11 15.44 12.16
CA PRO A 218 -9.37 16.66 12.41
C PRO A 218 -9.68 17.74 11.37
N THR A 219 -9.68 19.01 11.76
CA THR A 219 -9.88 20.13 10.82
C THR A 219 -8.83 20.16 9.70
N SER A 220 -7.64 19.62 9.96
CA SER A 220 -6.56 19.48 8.99
C SER A 220 -6.84 18.42 7.92
N ALA A 221 -7.81 17.52 8.11
CA ALA A 221 -8.12 16.46 7.14
C ALA A 221 -8.43 17.02 5.75
N PHE A 222 -9.16 18.13 5.68
CA PHE A 222 -9.56 18.81 4.43
C PHE A 222 -8.84 20.14 4.22
N LYS A 223 -7.62 20.28 4.77
CA LYS A 223 -6.86 21.52 4.64
C LYS A 223 -6.59 21.84 3.17
N ASN A 224 -6.71 23.13 2.82
CA ASN A 224 -6.55 23.67 1.46
C ASN A 224 -7.60 23.19 0.44
N ILE A 225 -8.73 22.62 0.90
CA ILE A 225 -9.94 22.46 0.10
C ILE A 225 -10.84 23.67 0.34
N PRO A 226 -11.28 24.41 -0.70
CA PRO A 226 -12.23 25.52 -0.54
C PRO A 226 -13.54 25.00 0.06
N LYS A 227 -14.01 25.63 1.15
CA LYS A 227 -15.20 25.16 1.87
C LYS A 227 -16.46 25.25 1.01
N GLU A 228 -16.51 26.23 0.13
CA GLU A 228 -17.61 26.48 -0.81
C GLU A 228 -17.67 25.44 -1.94
N GLN A 229 -16.62 24.65 -2.13
CA GLN A 229 -16.54 23.60 -3.15
C GLN A 229 -16.90 22.22 -2.60
N LEU A 230 -16.62 21.95 -1.31
CA LEU A 230 -16.79 20.63 -0.72
C LEU A 230 -18.16 20.46 -0.05
N THR A 231 -18.91 19.48 -0.52
CA THR A 231 -20.10 18.94 0.12
C THR A 231 -19.75 17.64 0.84
N ILE A 232 -20.03 17.59 2.14
CA ILE A 232 -19.93 16.37 2.93
C ILE A 232 -21.31 15.72 2.97
N HIS A 233 -21.41 14.51 2.43
CA HIS A 233 -22.60 13.68 2.49
C HIS A 233 -22.54 12.77 3.72
N GLY A 234 -23.64 12.54 4.41
CA GLY A 234 -23.67 11.58 5.51
C GLY A 234 -25.01 11.45 6.22
N ILE A 235 -25.02 10.73 7.33
CA ILE A 235 -26.24 10.52 8.12
C ILE A 235 -26.57 11.77 8.95
N ALA A 236 -27.85 12.13 9.01
CA ALA A 236 -28.32 13.24 9.83
C ALA A 236 -27.97 13.02 11.31
N GLY A 237 -27.37 14.02 11.96
CA GLY A 237 -26.93 13.92 13.36
C GLY A 237 -25.62 13.15 13.59
N SER A 238 -24.96 12.65 12.55
CA SER A 238 -23.65 12.00 12.65
C SER A 238 -22.54 12.95 13.10
N TYR A 239 -21.37 12.38 13.42
CA TYR A 239 -20.16 13.16 13.64
C TYR A 239 -19.79 13.99 12.39
N ALA A 240 -19.94 13.42 11.19
CA ALA A 240 -19.69 14.10 9.93
C ALA A 240 -20.60 15.33 9.76
N ASN A 241 -21.89 15.22 10.09
CA ASN A 241 -22.82 16.36 10.11
C ASN A 241 -22.35 17.48 11.05
N THR A 242 -21.99 17.11 12.29
CA THR A 242 -21.50 18.08 13.28
C THR A 242 -20.19 18.72 12.84
N PHE A 243 -19.28 17.94 12.27
CA PHE A 243 -18.00 18.40 11.74
C PHE A 243 -18.21 19.39 10.59
N ALA A 244 -19.04 19.04 9.61
CA ALA A 244 -19.32 19.85 8.43
C ALA A 244 -19.87 21.22 8.83
N THR A 245 -20.95 21.23 9.61
CA THR A 245 -21.63 22.45 10.05
C THR A 245 -20.74 23.34 10.94
N THR A 246 -19.97 22.75 11.87
CA THR A 246 -19.06 23.51 12.74
C THR A 246 -17.91 24.15 11.97
N ASN A 247 -17.44 23.49 10.90
CA ASN A 247 -16.31 23.97 10.11
C ASN A 247 -16.72 24.73 8.84
N GLY A 248 -18.03 24.89 8.58
CA GLY A 248 -18.57 25.69 7.48
C GLY A 248 -18.51 25.00 6.11
N TYR A 249 -18.54 23.66 6.09
CA TYR A 249 -18.74 22.88 4.87
C TYR A 249 -20.24 22.72 4.59
N ALA A 250 -20.61 22.55 3.32
CA ALA A 250 -21.96 22.09 2.98
C ALA A 250 -22.18 20.66 3.49
N PHE A 251 -23.41 20.35 3.89
CA PHE A 251 -23.78 19.01 4.33
C PHE A 251 -25.09 18.55 3.69
N GLU A 252 -25.07 17.36 3.10
CA GLU A 252 -26.23 16.73 2.49
C GLU A 252 -26.51 15.37 3.13
N VAL A 253 -27.79 15.08 3.38
CA VAL A 253 -28.19 13.85 4.07
C VAL A 253 -28.28 12.71 3.07
N VAL A 254 -27.54 11.62 3.33
CA VAL A 254 -27.70 10.36 2.62
C VAL A 254 -28.91 9.64 3.21
N GLN A 255 -29.87 9.26 2.37
CA GLN A 255 -31.00 8.45 2.81
C GLN A 255 -30.59 7.00 2.91
N THR A 256 -30.79 6.41 4.08
CA THR A 256 -30.62 4.97 4.26
C THR A 256 -31.91 4.24 3.88
N GLY A 257 -31.82 2.93 3.62
CA GLY A 257 -33.01 2.11 3.32
C GLY A 257 -34.11 2.21 4.39
N ASP A 258 -33.75 2.49 5.64
CA ASP A 258 -34.68 2.66 6.76
C ASP A 258 -35.45 4.01 6.71
N ASP A 259 -34.85 5.05 6.13
CA ASP A 259 -35.47 6.38 5.95
C ASP A 259 -36.51 6.39 4.82
N LEU A 260 -36.33 5.51 3.83
CA LEU A 260 -37.30 5.31 2.76
C LEU A 260 -38.56 4.62 3.29
N ILE A 261 -38.42 3.62 4.18
CA ILE A 261 -39.56 2.87 4.74
C ILE A 261 -40.45 3.77 5.60
N THR A 262 -39.86 4.69 6.38
CA THR A 262 -40.63 5.63 7.21
C THR A 262 -41.38 6.67 6.38
N THR A 263 -40.84 7.09 5.24
CA THR A 263 -41.50 8.04 4.33
C THR A 263 -42.72 7.42 3.63
N TYR A 264 -42.70 6.13 3.31
CA TYR A 264 -43.84 5.43 2.69
C TYR A 264 -44.96 5.06 3.68
N LEU A 265 -44.71 5.03 4.99
CA LEU A 265 -45.72 4.74 6.02
C LEU A 265 -46.47 5.98 6.54
N GLN A 266 -46.05 7.18 6.13
CA GLN A 266 -46.65 8.46 6.53
C GLN A 266 -47.42 9.17 5.39
N ALA A 267 -47.49 8.56 4.20
CA ALA A 267 -48.25 9.02 3.04
C ALA A 267 -49.51 8.17 2.81
#